data_AF-A0A859QF89-F1
#
_entry.id   AF-A0A859QF89-F1
#
_cell.length_a   1.000
_cell.length_b   1.000
_cell.length_c   1.000
_cell.angle_alpha   90.00
_cell.angle_beta   90.00
_cell.angle_gamma   90.00
#
_symmetry.space_group_name_H-M   'P 1'
#
loop_
_entity.id
_entity.type
_entity.pdbx_description
1 polymer ?
#
loop_
_entity_poly.entity_id
_entity_poly.type
_entity_poly.pdbx_seq_one_letter_code
_entity_poly.pdbx_strand_id
1 'polypeptide(L)'
;MIRRIKALYDFYETAPRTATALELRDFGEEANSRLPNWGKDRRSPRDEPVEVADTYVISNTNPVNSVPLFGSDGHTGLVIVPDDENPENNFLYDPNGSYPSKEFGSDRTLWGPGASLKDYVRYQLTDGPAVTVRRYDTNAAQEREIQERIEQIGGSPITNEGLPGMGCTTGVSRAIDGVGPFGKIDETMWPSKLDEQLERARRYKRKFDGM
;
A
#
# COMPACT_ATOMS: atom_id res chain seq x y z
N MET A 1 -2.41 -18.61 -24.15
CA MET A 1 -3.80 -18.26 -24.54
C MET A 1 -4.29 -17.18 -23.58
N ILE A 2 -4.44 -15.95 -24.09
CA ILE A 2 -4.66 -14.71 -23.34
C ILE A 2 -6.16 -14.55 -23.05
N ARG A 3 -6.61 -14.84 -21.82
CA ARG A 3 -8.01 -14.66 -21.41
C ARG A 3 -8.23 -13.75 -20.19
N ARG A 4 -7.18 -13.42 -19.41
CA ARG A 4 -7.31 -12.55 -18.21
C ARG A 4 -7.30 -11.04 -18.50
N ILE A 5 -6.73 -10.59 -19.62
CA ILE A 5 -6.59 -9.16 -19.95
C ILE A 5 -7.87 -8.57 -20.58
N LYS A 6 -8.68 -9.39 -21.27
CA LYS A 6 -9.85 -8.92 -22.01
C LYS A 6 -10.98 -8.38 -21.10
N ALA A 7 -11.11 -8.96 -19.90
CA ALA A 7 -12.11 -8.54 -18.93
C ALA A 7 -11.84 -7.16 -18.32
N LEU A 8 -10.58 -6.70 -18.30
CA LEU A 8 -10.26 -5.32 -17.92
C LEU A 8 -10.74 -4.35 -19.00
N TYR A 9 -10.48 -4.68 -20.27
CA TYR A 9 -10.78 -3.84 -21.43
C TYR A 9 -12.30 -3.64 -21.65
N ASP A 10 -13.09 -4.71 -21.55
CA ASP A 10 -14.54 -4.66 -21.84
C ASP A 10 -15.34 -3.85 -20.78
N PHE A 11 -14.81 -3.65 -19.57
CA PHE A 11 -15.46 -2.85 -18.52
C PHE A 11 -15.38 -1.34 -18.82
N TYR A 12 -14.28 -0.86 -19.41
CA TYR A 12 -14.06 0.57 -19.69
C TYR A 12 -15.03 1.15 -20.74
N GLU A 13 -15.58 0.32 -21.62
CA GLU A 13 -16.54 0.79 -22.64
C GLU A 13 -17.97 0.96 -22.10
N THR A 14 -18.30 0.33 -20.97
CA THR A 14 -19.68 0.27 -20.45
C THR A 14 -19.99 1.26 -19.33
N ALA A 15 -18.98 1.99 -18.83
CA ALA A 15 -19.16 3.00 -17.78
C ALA A 15 -19.89 4.27 -18.33
N PRO A 16 -20.84 4.86 -17.58
CA PRO A 16 -21.52 6.09 -17.98
C PRO A 16 -20.53 7.23 -18.22
N ARG A 17 -20.69 7.92 -19.36
CA ARG A 17 -19.82 9.01 -19.81
C ARG A 17 -20.04 10.29 -18.98
N THR A 18 -19.50 10.33 -17.77
CA THR A 18 -19.26 11.57 -17.02
C THR A 18 -17.76 11.84 -16.92
N ALA A 19 -17.36 13.09 -16.70
CA ALA A 19 -15.97 13.55 -16.72
C ALA A 19 -14.99 12.69 -15.88
N THR A 20 -15.48 11.99 -14.85
CA THR A 20 -14.75 11.04 -14.02
C THR A 20 -14.27 9.76 -14.74
N ALA A 21 -14.97 9.31 -15.79
CA ALA A 21 -14.57 8.13 -16.56
C ALA A 21 -13.42 8.42 -17.52
N LEU A 22 -13.28 9.68 -17.99
CA LEU A 22 -12.14 10.11 -18.79
C LEU A 22 -10.88 10.20 -17.94
N GLU A 23 -10.95 10.75 -16.72
CA GLU A 23 -9.80 10.83 -15.81
C GLU A 23 -9.30 9.45 -15.35
N LEU A 24 -10.20 8.48 -15.14
CA LEU A 24 -9.82 7.09 -14.84
C LEU A 24 -9.29 6.32 -16.05
N ARG A 25 -9.73 6.70 -17.26
CA ARG A 25 -9.21 6.13 -18.50
C ARG A 25 -7.82 6.69 -18.80
N ASP A 26 -7.59 7.98 -18.59
CA ASP A 26 -6.27 8.60 -18.67
C ASP A 26 -5.33 8.07 -17.57
N PHE A 27 -5.83 7.76 -16.37
CA PHE A 27 -5.03 7.08 -15.34
C PHE A 27 -4.72 5.62 -15.72
N GLY A 28 -5.67 4.91 -16.32
CA GLY A 28 -5.49 3.55 -16.84
C GLY A 28 -4.61 3.47 -18.09
N GLU A 29 -4.63 4.49 -18.95
CA GLU A 29 -3.83 4.62 -20.16
C GLU A 29 -2.44 5.23 -19.88
N GLU A 30 -2.29 6.15 -18.93
CA GLU A 30 -0.98 6.64 -18.45
C GLU A 30 -0.28 5.58 -17.58
N ALA A 31 -1.04 4.80 -16.79
CA ALA A 31 -0.52 3.59 -16.17
C ALA A 31 -0.15 2.57 -17.27
N ASN A 32 -1.04 2.15 -18.17
CA ASN A 32 -0.70 1.13 -19.18
C ASN A 32 0.39 1.54 -20.19
N SER A 33 0.48 2.81 -20.59
CA SER A 33 1.47 3.29 -21.58
C SER A 33 2.90 3.28 -21.05
N ARG A 34 3.08 3.30 -19.72
CA ARG A 34 4.37 3.10 -19.06
C ARG A 34 4.67 1.64 -18.69
N LEU A 35 3.77 0.70 -19.03
CA LEU A 35 3.82 -0.70 -18.56
C LEU A 35 3.95 -1.80 -19.62
N PRO A 36 4.78 -1.71 -20.68
CA PRO A 36 5.04 -2.89 -21.51
C PRO A 36 5.73 -4.04 -20.76
N ASN A 37 6.42 -3.76 -19.63
CA ASN A 37 7.38 -4.70 -19.01
C ASN A 37 7.18 -4.94 -17.50
N TRP A 38 6.01 -4.66 -16.91
CA TRP A 38 5.76 -5.01 -15.49
C TRP A 38 5.75 -6.54 -15.35
N GLY A 39 6.80 -7.10 -14.71
CA GLY A 39 6.94 -8.54 -14.45
C GLY A 39 7.80 -9.31 -15.48
N LYS A 40 8.48 -8.64 -16.40
CA LYS A 40 9.48 -9.29 -17.27
C LYS A 40 10.76 -8.46 -17.29
N ASP A 41 11.85 -9.12 -16.87
CA ASP A 41 13.24 -8.65 -16.77
C ASP A 41 13.65 -8.05 -15.43
N ARG A 42 14.14 -8.91 -14.53
CA ARG A 42 15.17 -8.53 -13.52
C ARG A 42 16.15 -9.67 -13.26
N ARG A 43 17.02 -9.94 -14.24
CA ARG A 43 18.35 -10.52 -13.97
C ARG A 43 19.30 -9.35 -13.70
N SER A 44 19.65 -9.12 -12.44
CA SER A 44 20.87 -8.35 -12.13
C SER A 44 22.07 -9.29 -12.27
N PRO A 45 23.17 -8.93 -12.96
CA PRO A 45 24.26 -9.88 -13.25
C PRO A 45 25.12 -10.31 -12.05
N ARG A 46 24.81 -9.92 -10.80
CA ARG A 46 25.77 -10.03 -9.69
C ARG A 46 25.29 -10.50 -8.33
N ASP A 47 24.01 -10.72 -8.06
CA ASP A 47 23.61 -11.14 -6.72
C ASP A 47 22.63 -12.32 -6.80
N GLU A 48 22.74 -13.22 -5.82
CA GLU A 48 21.90 -14.40 -5.64
C GLU A 48 20.41 -14.07 -5.80
N PRO A 49 19.58 -15.02 -6.27
CA PRO A 49 18.16 -14.80 -6.44
C PRO A 49 17.51 -14.54 -5.08
N VAL A 50 17.38 -13.27 -4.72
CA VAL A 50 16.51 -12.82 -3.64
C VAL A 50 15.10 -12.95 -4.19
N GLU A 51 14.27 -13.81 -3.61
CA GLU A 51 12.83 -13.80 -3.87
C GLU A 51 12.31 -12.41 -3.50
N VAL A 52 11.90 -11.64 -4.53
CA VAL A 52 11.43 -10.27 -4.38
C VAL A 52 9.92 -10.30 -4.35
N ALA A 53 9.35 -10.14 -3.17
CA ALA A 53 7.92 -9.93 -3.00
C ALA A 53 7.62 -8.43 -2.86
N ASP A 54 6.34 -8.08 -3.03
CA ASP A 54 5.93 -6.67 -3.12
C ASP A 54 5.15 -6.24 -1.88
N THR A 55 5.76 -5.36 -1.08
CA THR A 55 5.04 -4.62 -0.04
C THR A 55 4.55 -3.28 -0.60
N TYR A 56 3.28 -3.00 -0.42
CA TYR A 56 2.61 -1.77 -0.83
C TYR A 56 2.20 -0.98 0.41
N VAL A 57 2.58 0.30 0.45
CA VAL A 57 2.03 1.27 1.41
C VAL A 57 1.02 2.14 0.67
N ILE A 58 -0.21 2.18 1.19
CA ILE A 58 -1.33 2.92 0.62
C ILE A 58 -1.67 4.05 1.59
N SER A 59 -1.52 5.30 1.15
CA SER A 59 -1.82 6.50 1.92
C SER A 59 -2.95 7.27 1.28
N ASN A 60 -4.01 7.49 2.05
CA ASN A 60 -5.18 8.27 1.68
C ASN A 60 -5.13 9.60 2.46
N THR A 61 -5.03 10.72 1.75
CA THR A 61 -4.88 12.07 2.31
C THR A 61 -6.12 12.94 2.07
N ASN A 62 -7.26 12.33 1.70
CA ASN A 62 -8.49 13.07 1.43
C ASN A 62 -9.04 13.78 2.68
N PRO A 63 -9.58 15.00 2.54
CA PRO A 63 -9.92 15.83 3.69
C PRO A 63 -11.24 15.49 4.41
N VAL A 64 -11.94 14.43 3.99
CA VAL A 64 -13.20 13.96 4.58
C VAL A 64 -13.05 13.41 6.01
N ASN A 65 -11.83 13.11 6.46
CA ASN A 65 -11.53 12.63 7.81
C ASN A 65 -10.96 13.73 8.72
N SER A 66 -11.28 15.00 8.42
CA SER A 66 -10.74 16.13 9.15
C SER A 66 -11.17 16.14 10.62
N VAL A 67 -10.19 16.02 11.51
CA VAL A 67 -10.40 16.24 12.94
C VAL A 67 -10.08 17.71 13.23
N PRO A 68 -11.02 18.51 13.76
CA PRO A 68 -10.78 19.92 14.07
C PRO A 68 -9.54 20.07 14.96
N LEU A 69 -8.64 21.02 14.63
CA LEU A 69 -7.32 21.28 15.25
C LEU A 69 -6.18 20.32 14.89
N PHE A 70 -6.48 19.19 14.26
CA PHE A 70 -5.49 18.15 13.95
C PHE A 70 -5.26 18.04 12.43
N GLY A 71 -6.23 18.42 11.60
CA GLY A 71 -6.05 18.49 10.15
C GLY A 71 -6.78 17.38 9.42
N SER A 72 -6.53 17.27 8.12
CA SER A 72 -7.33 16.49 7.18
C SER A 72 -6.46 15.43 6.53
N ASP A 73 -6.26 14.31 7.22
CA ASP A 73 -5.41 13.24 6.73
C ASP A 73 -6.12 11.91 6.99
N GLY A 74 -6.27 11.12 5.93
CA GLY A 74 -7.33 10.12 5.82
C GLY A 74 -7.00 8.81 6.51
N HIS A 75 -6.13 8.02 5.91
CA HIS A 75 -5.84 6.65 6.34
C HIS A 75 -4.52 6.15 5.74
N THR A 76 -3.80 5.28 6.46
CA THR A 76 -2.68 4.53 5.88
C THR A 76 -2.82 3.06 6.22
N GLY A 77 -2.68 2.20 5.21
CA GLY A 77 -2.57 0.76 5.37
C GLY A 77 -1.47 0.16 4.51
N LEU A 78 -1.28 -1.15 4.68
CA LEU A 78 -0.21 -1.90 4.06
C LEU A 78 -0.74 -3.21 3.47
N VAL A 79 -0.26 -3.58 2.29
CA VAL A 79 -0.56 -4.85 1.62
C VAL A 79 0.75 -5.53 1.24
N ILE A 80 0.89 -6.80 1.56
CA ILE A 80 2.00 -7.66 1.11
C ILE A 80 1.41 -8.65 0.10
N VAL A 81 2.02 -8.70 -1.08
CA VAL A 81 1.71 -9.67 -2.13
C VAL A 81 2.99 -10.49 -2.40
N PRO A 82 3.11 -11.68 -1.80
CA PRO A 82 4.25 -12.56 -2.02
C PRO A 82 4.39 -12.98 -3.49
N ASP A 83 5.63 -13.17 -3.95
CA ASP A 83 5.94 -13.66 -5.30
C ASP A 83 5.95 -15.20 -5.37
N ASP A 84 4.92 -15.83 -4.80
CA ASP A 84 4.79 -17.30 -4.71
C ASP A 84 3.58 -17.86 -5.47
N GLU A 85 2.94 -17.01 -6.29
CA GLU A 85 1.68 -17.28 -7.03
C GLU A 85 0.50 -17.78 -6.17
N ASN A 86 0.64 -17.81 -4.85
CA ASN A 86 -0.36 -18.32 -3.92
C ASN A 86 -1.14 -17.16 -3.28
N PRO A 87 -2.35 -16.85 -3.76
CA PRO A 87 -3.12 -15.73 -3.23
C PRO A 87 -3.54 -15.92 -1.76
N GLU A 88 -3.45 -17.14 -1.21
CA GLU A 88 -3.67 -17.41 0.22
C GLU A 88 -2.62 -16.74 1.12
N ASN A 89 -1.44 -16.42 0.57
CA ASN A 89 -0.35 -15.79 1.30
C ASN A 89 -0.39 -14.26 1.23
N ASN A 90 -1.35 -13.68 0.49
CA ASN A 90 -1.56 -12.24 0.53
C ASN A 90 -1.92 -11.79 1.94
N PHE A 91 -1.41 -10.63 2.33
CA PHE A 91 -1.61 -10.07 3.66
C PHE A 91 -1.96 -8.60 3.55
N LEU A 92 -2.90 -8.16 4.37
CA LEU A 92 -3.30 -6.76 4.45
C LEU A 92 -3.43 -6.35 5.90
N TYR A 93 -2.90 -5.18 6.21
CA TYR A 93 -3.01 -4.54 7.50
C TYR A 93 -3.66 -3.17 7.34
N ASP A 94 -4.82 -3.00 7.99
CA ASP A 94 -5.68 -1.83 7.91
C ASP A 94 -5.95 -1.30 9.33
N PRO A 95 -4.91 -0.77 10.03
CA PRO A 95 -5.03 -0.35 11.42
C PRO A 95 -6.06 0.77 11.56
N ASN A 96 -7.04 0.60 12.46
CA ASN A 96 -8.21 1.49 12.60
C ASN A 96 -9.11 1.58 11.36
N GLY A 97 -8.83 0.82 10.30
CA GLY A 97 -9.62 0.85 9.09
C GLY A 97 -10.81 -0.10 9.14
N SER A 98 -11.56 -0.09 8.05
CA SER A 98 -12.87 -0.73 7.91
C SER A 98 -12.93 -1.71 6.73
N TYR A 99 -11.80 -1.99 6.09
CA TYR A 99 -11.71 -2.87 4.94
C TYR A 99 -11.27 -4.30 5.32
N PRO A 100 -12.12 -5.35 5.26
CA PRO A 100 -13.51 -5.40 4.84
C PRO A 100 -14.48 -5.34 6.04
N SER A 101 -15.68 -4.83 5.77
CA SER A 101 -16.71 -4.48 6.75
C SER A 101 -17.23 -5.57 7.71
N LYS A 102 -16.72 -6.81 7.70
CA LYS A 102 -17.29 -7.87 8.57
C LYS A 102 -16.36 -8.80 9.32
N GLU A 103 -15.11 -9.04 8.95
CA GLU A 103 -14.28 -10.00 9.70
C GLU A 103 -12.80 -9.60 9.68
N PHE A 104 -12.32 -9.11 10.82
CA PHE A 104 -10.91 -8.89 11.10
C PHE A 104 -10.55 -9.64 12.38
N GLY A 105 -9.31 -10.14 12.46
CA GLY A 105 -8.67 -10.46 13.73
C GLY A 105 -8.53 -9.21 14.62
N SER A 106 -8.19 -9.40 15.91
CA SER A 106 -7.97 -8.27 16.85
C SER A 106 -6.84 -7.33 16.41
N ASP A 107 -5.93 -7.83 15.61
CA ASP A 107 -4.81 -7.14 14.97
C ASP A 107 -5.21 -6.31 13.73
N ARG A 108 -6.47 -6.41 13.26
CA ARG A 108 -6.94 -5.78 12.02
C ARG A 108 -6.13 -6.20 10.79
N THR A 109 -5.74 -7.47 10.76
CA THR A 109 -5.13 -8.09 9.59
C THR A 109 -6.14 -8.94 8.81
N LEU A 110 -5.89 -9.07 7.51
CA LEU A 110 -6.61 -9.95 6.60
C LEU A 110 -5.60 -10.79 5.84
N TRP A 111 -5.90 -12.08 5.69
CA TRP A 111 -5.12 -13.03 4.92
C TRP A 111 -5.89 -13.54 3.71
N GLY A 112 -5.13 -14.01 2.74
CA GLY A 112 -5.63 -14.70 1.57
C GLY A 112 -6.24 -13.80 0.49
N PRO A 113 -7.08 -14.34 -0.41
CA PRO A 113 -7.57 -13.60 -1.58
C PRO A 113 -8.33 -12.30 -1.25
N GLY A 114 -8.84 -12.15 -0.02
CA GLY A 114 -9.45 -10.92 0.45
C GLY A 114 -8.46 -9.77 0.67
N ALA A 115 -7.19 -10.07 0.94
CA ALA A 115 -6.08 -9.12 1.05
C ALA A 115 -5.62 -8.65 -0.35
N SER A 116 -6.57 -8.11 -1.11
CA SER A 116 -6.42 -7.67 -2.49
C SER A 116 -5.99 -6.20 -2.53
N LEU A 117 -4.77 -5.93 -3.03
CA LEU A 117 -4.30 -4.56 -3.29
C LEU A 117 -5.32 -3.75 -4.10
N LYS A 118 -5.88 -4.38 -5.14
CA LYS A 118 -6.81 -3.73 -6.06
C LYS A 118 -8.09 -3.30 -5.35
N ASP A 119 -8.66 -4.18 -4.55
CA ASP A 119 -9.93 -3.90 -3.88
C ASP A 119 -9.73 -2.97 -2.68
N TYR A 120 -8.57 -3.04 -2.02
CA TYR A 120 -8.20 -2.09 -0.98
C TYR A 120 -8.01 -0.67 -1.53
N VAL A 121 -7.30 -0.50 -2.65
CA VAL A 121 -7.15 0.82 -3.29
C VAL A 121 -8.50 1.37 -3.75
N ARG A 122 -9.37 0.52 -4.31
CA ARG A 122 -10.75 0.92 -4.66
C ARG A 122 -11.55 1.39 -3.47
N TYR A 123 -11.41 0.70 -2.34
CA TYR A 123 -12.04 1.09 -1.09
C TYR A 123 -11.54 2.46 -0.62
N GLN A 124 -10.22 2.66 -0.55
CA GLN A 124 -9.66 3.96 -0.14
C GLN A 124 -10.07 5.11 -1.06
N LEU A 125 -10.23 4.85 -2.35
CA LEU A 125 -10.72 5.85 -3.32
C LEU A 125 -12.19 6.25 -3.12
N THR A 126 -12.98 5.53 -2.32
CA THR A 126 -14.36 5.97 -2.00
C THR A 126 -14.39 7.24 -1.17
N ASP A 127 -13.33 7.51 -0.42
CA ASP A 127 -13.17 8.72 0.40
C ASP A 127 -12.65 9.91 -0.42
N GLY A 128 -12.23 9.67 -1.66
CA GLY A 128 -11.81 10.69 -2.62
C GLY A 128 -10.54 10.32 -3.41
N PRO A 129 -10.10 11.18 -4.34
CA PRO A 129 -9.04 10.84 -5.29
C PRO A 129 -7.61 10.92 -4.73
N ALA A 130 -7.39 11.52 -3.55
CA ALA A 130 -6.06 11.71 -2.98
C ALA A 130 -5.52 10.43 -2.31
N VAL A 131 -5.28 9.40 -3.13
CA VAL A 131 -4.72 8.10 -2.71
C VAL A 131 -3.39 7.86 -3.42
N THR A 132 -2.34 7.63 -2.64
CA THR A 132 -1.00 7.27 -3.13
C THR A 132 -0.72 5.80 -2.82
N VAL A 133 -0.17 5.08 -3.80
CA VAL A 133 0.27 3.68 -3.65
C VAL A 133 1.77 3.61 -3.92
N ARG A 134 2.55 3.17 -2.94
CA ARG A 134 4.00 3.00 -3.05
C ARG A 134 4.39 1.54 -2.92
N ARG A 135 5.06 1.02 -3.94
CA ARG A 135 5.62 -0.34 -3.97
C ARG A 135 7.06 -0.35 -3.48
N TYR A 136 7.38 -1.37 -2.69
CA TYR A 136 8.71 -1.67 -2.17
C TYR A 136 9.04 -3.12 -2.48
N ASP A 137 10.24 -3.31 -3.03
CA ASP A 137 10.81 -4.63 -3.29
C ASP A 137 11.30 -5.19 -1.94
N THR A 138 10.46 -6.01 -1.29
CA THR A 138 10.77 -6.70 -0.03
C THR A 138 11.13 -8.15 -0.29
N ASN A 139 11.73 -8.83 0.70
CA ASN A 139 11.91 -10.28 0.67
C ASN A 139 11.10 -10.94 1.80
N ALA A 140 10.97 -12.26 1.74
CA ALA A 140 10.17 -13.03 2.70
C ALA A 140 10.58 -12.80 4.17
N ALA A 141 11.86 -12.59 4.46
CA ALA A 141 12.33 -12.33 5.82
C ALA A 141 11.88 -10.94 6.33
N GLN A 142 11.93 -9.93 5.47
CA GLN A 142 11.47 -8.57 5.76
C GLN A 142 9.94 -8.53 5.94
N GLU A 143 9.21 -9.28 5.12
CA GLU A 143 7.75 -9.38 5.21
C GLU A 143 7.31 -10.06 6.48
N ARG A 144 7.97 -11.16 6.85
CA ARG A 144 7.74 -11.81 8.15
C ARG A 144 8.04 -10.87 9.31
N GLU A 145 9.14 -10.10 9.24
CA GLU A 145 9.45 -9.11 10.28
C GLU A 145 8.35 -8.03 10.40
N ILE A 146 7.83 -7.54 9.28
CA ILE A 146 6.72 -6.58 9.25
C ILE A 146 5.47 -7.21 9.88
N GLN A 147 5.13 -8.44 9.52
CA GLN A 147 3.97 -9.17 10.05
C GLN A 147 4.09 -9.40 11.56
N GLU A 148 5.26 -9.87 12.05
CA GLU A 148 5.52 -10.07 13.48
C GLU A 148 5.40 -8.76 14.28
N ARG A 149 5.88 -7.64 13.71
CA ARG A 149 5.69 -6.32 14.32
C ARG A 149 4.22 -5.92 14.36
N ILE A 150 3.47 -6.17 13.28
CA ILE A 150 2.04 -5.88 13.22
C ILE A 150 1.27 -6.69 14.27
N GLU A 151 1.59 -7.96 14.46
CA GLU A 151 0.98 -8.78 15.52
C GLU A 151 1.22 -8.19 16.91
N GLN A 152 2.44 -7.69 17.18
CA GLN A 152 2.78 -7.05 18.45
C GLN A 152 2.10 -5.68 18.64
N ILE A 153 1.98 -4.90 17.57
CA ILE A 153 1.33 -3.58 17.57
C ILE A 153 -0.19 -3.73 17.70
N GLY A 154 -0.75 -4.74 17.04
CA GLY A 154 -2.18 -5.01 16.94
C GLY A 154 -2.96 -4.00 16.10
N GLY A 155 -4.29 -4.11 16.23
CA GLY A 155 -5.24 -3.20 15.63
C GLY A 155 -5.45 -1.99 16.52
N SER A 156 -5.78 -0.86 15.90
CA SER A 156 -6.07 0.38 16.62
C SER A 156 -4.96 0.84 17.59
N PRO A 157 -3.70 0.95 17.12
CA PRO A 157 -2.60 1.34 17.99
C PRO A 157 -2.80 2.75 18.56
N ILE A 158 -2.37 2.94 19.79
CA ILE A 158 -2.41 4.23 20.48
C ILE A 158 -1.17 5.03 20.05
N THR A 159 -1.35 6.32 19.73
CA THR A 159 -0.23 7.22 19.44
C THR A 159 0.61 7.46 20.70
N ASN A 160 1.83 7.97 20.56
CA ASN A 160 2.66 8.31 21.73
C ASN A 160 2.01 9.35 22.66
N GLU A 161 1.05 10.12 22.15
CA GLU A 161 0.26 11.12 22.86
C GLU A 161 -1.02 10.54 23.49
N GLY A 162 -1.26 9.23 23.39
CA GLY A 162 -2.41 8.58 24.00
C GLY A 162 -3.72 8.73 23.24
N LEU A 163 -3.70 9.18 21.97
CA LEU A 163 -4.91 9.52 21.23
C LEU A 163 -5.51 8.30 20.50
N PRO A 164 -6.72 7.84 20.87
CA PRO A 164 -7.38 6.73 20.18
C PRO A 164 -7.91 7.17 18.80
N GLY A 165 -7.91 6.25 17.83
CA GLY A 165 -8.52 6.47 16.50
C GLY A 165 -7.64 7.16 15.46
N MET A 166 -6.44 7.64 15.81
CA MET A 166 -5.47 8.24 14.88
C MET A 166 -4.22 7.36 14.66
N GLY A 167 -4.30 6.09 15.05
CA GLY A 167 -3.17 5.18 15.03
C GLY A 167 -2.86 4.52 13.69
N CYS A 168 -3.63 4.73 12.63
CA CYS A 168 -3.45 4.00 11.37
C CYS A 168 -2.01 4.14 10.85
N THR A 169 -1.58 5.38 10.62
CA THR A 169 -0.23 5.70 10.17
C THR A 169 0.82 5.39 11.22
N THR A 170 0.50 5.52 12.51
CA THR A 170 1.42 5.11 13.60
C THR A 170 1.72 3.62 13.52
N GLY A 171 0.70 2.79 13.32
CA GLY A 171 0.86 1.34 13.18
C GLY A 171 1.72 0.99 11.98
N VAL A 172 1.41 1.57 10.81
CA VAL A 172 2.20 1.31 9.60
C VAL A 172 3.64 1.81 9.73
N SER A 173 3.86 3.03 10.23
CA SER A 173 5.22 3.59 10.40
C SER A 173 6.06 2.76 11.37
N ARG A 174 5.50 2.29 12.49
CA ARG A 174 6.18 1.38 13.43
C ARG A 174 6.47 0.01 12.80
N ALA A 175 5.53 -0.53 12.03
CA ALA A 175 5.68 -1.83 11.40
C ALA A 175 6.84 -1.86 10.38
N ILE A 176 7.03 -0.77 9.61
CA ILE A 176 8.03 -0.73 8.53
C ILE A 176 9.35 -0.05 8.93
N ASP A 177 9.45 0.61 10.08
CA ASP A 177 10.65 1.36 10.49
C ASP A 177 11.91 0.47 10.55
N GLY A 178 12.91 0.80 9.75
CA GLY A 178 14.18 0.10 9.69
C GLY A 178 14.15 -1.20 8.91
N VAL A 179 12.99 -1.61 8.37
CA VAL A 179 12.88 -2.87 7.61
C VAL A 179 13.30 -2.63 6.17
N GLY A 180 14.33 -3.37 5.72
CA GLY A 180 14.70 -3.52 4.31
C GLY A 180 14.66 -2.24 3.46
N PRO A 181 13.79 -2.18 2.42
CA PRO A 181 13.77 -1.08 1.48
C PRO A 181 13.24 0.25 2.08
N PHE A 182 12.55 0.22 3.21
CA PHE A 182 11.98 1.40 3.87
C PHE A 182 13.05 2.26 4.56
N GLY A 183 14.10 1.63 5.12
CA GLY A 183 15.10 2.32 5.93
C GLY A 183 14.50 2.93 7.19
N LYS A 184 15.20 3.90 7.81
CA LYS A 184 14.72 4.55 9.03
C LYS A 184 13.48 5.42 8.72
N ILE A 185 12.39 5.18 9.44
CA ILE A 185 11.14 5.94 9.37
C ILE A 185 10.82 6.45 10.78
N ASP A 186 10.56 7.75 10.90
CA ASP A 186 10.06 8.33 12.13
C ASP A 186 8.57 8.00 12.27
N GLU A 187 8.17 7.59 13.46
CA GLU A 187 6.77 7.38 13.80
C GLU A 187 5.95 8.64 13.51
N THR A 188 4.80 8.45 12.87
CA THR A 188 3.89 9.55 12.61
C THR A 188 2.45 9.10 12.52
N MET A 189 1.54 9.97 12.98
CA MET A 189 0.10 9.81 12.80
C MET A 189 -0.41 10.35 11.45
N TRP A 190 0.43 11.04 10.66
CA TRP A 190 0.03 11.77 9.45
C TRP A 190 0.40 11.00 8.18
N PRO A 191 -0.58 10.46 7.42
CA PRO A 191 -0.35 9.84 6.12
C PRO A 191 0.53 10.69 5.19
N SER A 192 0.27 11.99 5.09
CA SER A 192 1.08 12.93 4.30
C SER A 192 2.56 12.96 4.71
N LYS A 193 2.84 13.02 6.01
CA LYS A 193 4.23 12.99 6.52
C LYS A 193 4.90 11.65 6.29
N LEU A 194 4.16 10.54 6.41
CA LEU A 194 4.70 9.23 6.06
C LEU A 194 5.06 9.17 4.57
N ASP A 195 4.19 9.67 3.69
CA ASP A 195 4.42 9.73 2.25
C ASP A 195 5.68 10.54 1.90
N GLU A 196 5.89 11.68 2.56
CA GLU A 196 7.10 12.50 2.41
C GLU A 196 8.37 11.75 2.84
N GLN A 197 8.34 11.04 3.98
CA GLN A 197 9.47 10.26 4.46
C GLN A 197 9.85 9.15 3.47
N LEU A 198 8.83 8.45 2.97
CA LEU A 198 8.96 7.36 2.00
C LEU A 198 9.49 7.84 0.66
N GLU A 199 9.04 9.00 0.17
CA GLU A 199 9.56 9.62 -1.05
C GLU A 199 11.01 10.08 -0.88
N ARG A 200 11.35 10.67 0.27
CA ARG A 200 12.71 11.10 0.59
C ARG A 200 13.67 9.93 0.61
N ALA A 201 13.31 8.82 1.27
CA ALA A 201 14.12 7.61 1.32
C ALA A 201 14.37 7.04 -0.09
N ARG A 202 13.33 7.00 -0.94
CA ARG A 202 13.44 6.55 -2.33
C ARG A 202 14.34 7.44 -3.19
N ARG A 203 14.26 8.77 -3.02
CA ARG A 203 15.15 9.71 -3.72
C ARG A 203 16.60 9.56 -3.28
N TYR A 204 16.84 9.36 -2.00
CA TYR A 204 18.18 9.13 -1.47
C TYR A 204 18.80 7.88 -2.09
N LYS A 205 18.11 6.72 -2.02
CA LYS A 205 18.57 5.47 -2.65
C LYS A 205 18.89 5.62 -4.14
N ARG A 206 17.97 6.22 -4.93
CA ARG A 206 18.22 6.47 -6.36
C ARG A 206 19.47 7.33 -6.63
N LYS A 207 19.79 8.28 -5.77
CA LYS A 207 20.94 9.16 -5.94
C LYS A 207 22.27 8.45 -5.68
N PHE A 208 22.30 7.47 -4.79
CA PHE A 208 23.54 6.82 -4.34
C PHE A 208 23.74 5.39 -4.86
N ASP A 209 22.66 4.69 -5.21
CA ASP A 209 22.69 3.35 -5.83
C ASP A 209 22.75 3.42 -7.36
N GLY A 210 22.61 4.62 -7.94
CA GLY A 210 22.71 4.90 -9.37
C GLY A 210 24.12 5.31 -9.85
N MET A 211 25.17 5.01 -9.07
CA MET A 211 26.58 5.15 -9.43
C MET A 211 27.24 3.79 -9.67
#